data_AF-A0A4Q5QTY9-F1
#
_entry.id   AF-A0A4Q5QTY9-F1
#
_cell.length_a   1.000
_cell.length_b   1.000
_cell.length_c   1.000
_cell.angle_alpha   90.00
_cell.angle_beta   90.00
_cell.angle_gamma   90.00
#
_symmetry.space_group_name_H-M   'P 1'
#
loop_
_entity.id
_entity.type
_entity.pdbx_description
1 polymer ?
#
loop_
_entity_poly.entity_id
_entity_poly.type
_entity_poly.pdbx_seq_one_letter_code
_entity_poly.pdbx_strand_id
1 'polypeptide(L)'
;MIGVVLKSLKDAGIATNTNIIITGDHGFVDATKNFSPNVLLQQNQLYNTEAKMKFQAAGGAAFLYAGDKNDQAAIDRVKSLLNALLPEQKKAFRIIEREELTRIGANPEVVLGLAMSKDYVATNNVKGELFSAKKPGGAHGYYPDFAEINTGFIAYGPGINKNRVIDQMSIKDMAPLIAKLLGITFKSPDGVLIPGIIRK
;
A
#
# COMPACT_ATOMS: atom_id res chain seq x y z
N MET A 1 -21.83 1.52 -14.37
CA MET A 1 -21.80 2.77 -13.57
C MET A 1 -21.22 3.96 -14.33
N ILE A 2 -20.03 3.88 -14.94
CA ILE A 2 -19.42 5.02 -15.69
C ILE A 2 -20.37 5.62 -16.74
N GLY A 3 -20.99 4.78 -17.58
CA GLY A 3 -21.94 5.25 -18.59
C GLY A 3 -23.15 6.00 -18.01
N VAL A 4 -23.58 5.64 -16.79
CA VAL A 4 -24.67 6.33 -16.08
C VAL A 4 -24.21 7.73 -15.66
N VAL A 5 -23.02 7.86 -15.05
CA VAL A 5 -22.44 9.16 -14.68
C VAL A 5 -22.32 10.06 -15.92
N LEU A 6 -21.78 9.54 -17.02
CA LEU A 6 -21.65 10.28 -18.27
C LEU A 6 -23.00 10.73 -18.83
N LYS A 7 -24.03 9.88 -18.74
CA LYS A 7 -25.39 10.24 -19.15
C LYS A 7 -25.96 11.33 -18.25
N SER A 8 -25.83 11.21 -16.93
CA SER A 8 -26.34 12.21 -15.98
C SER A 8 -25.72 13.60 -16.20
N LEU A 9 -24.41 13.67 -16.50
CA LEU A 9 -23.76 14.94 -16.84
C LEU A 9 -24.33 15.57 -18.13
N LYS A 10 -24.68 14.74 -19.12
CA LYS A 10 -25.32 15.19 -20.36
C LYS A 10 -26.75 15.67 -20.10
N ASP A 11 -27.55 14.89 -19.40
CA ASP A 11 -28.94 15.21 -19.07
C ASP A 11 -29.02 16.51 -18.24
N ALA A 12 -28.05 16.76 -17.37
CA ALA A 12 -27.93 17.98 -16.57
C ALA A 12 -27.34 19.19 -17.35
N GLY A 13 -26.92 19.02 -18.61
CA GLY A 13 -26.36 20.10 -19.42
C GLY A 13 -24.95 20.57 -19.01
N ILE A 14 -24.24 19.82 -18.16
CA ILE A 14 -22.91 20.18 -17.63
C ILE A 14 -21.75 19.33 -18.21
N ALA A 15 -22.03 18.46 -19.17
CA ALA A 15 -21.00 17.59 -19.74
C ALA A 15 -19.82 18.35 -20.38
N THR A 16 -20.04 19.53 -20.96
CA THR A 16 -19.01 20.31 -21.66
C THR A 16 -18.12 21.15 -20.75
N ASN A 17 -18.52 21.36 -19.48
CA ASN A 17 -17.74 22.10 -18.49
C ASN A 17 -17.23 21.22 -17.33
N THR A 18 -17.42 19.90 -17.41
CA THR A 18 -17.01 18.95 -16.38
C THR A 18 -15.78 18.16 -16.80
N ASN A 19 -14.75 18.13 -15.95
CA ASN A 19 -13.63 17.19 -16.06
C ASN A 19 -13.92 15.96 -15.19
N ILE A 20 -13.64 14.77 -15.72
CA ILE A 20 -13.82 13.49 -15.06
C ILE A 20 -12.46 12.86 -14.88
N ILE A 21 -12.18 12.41 -13.66
CA ILE A 21 -11.01 11.58 -13.37
C ILE A 21 -11.52 10.28 -12.74
N ILE A 22 -11.10 9.16 -13.33
CA ILE A 22 -11.39 7.80 -12.88
C ILE A 22 -10.06 7.22 -12.43
N THR A 23 -9.99 6.83 -11.16
CA THR A 23 -8.80 6.23 -10.56
C THR A 23 -9.23 5.18 -9.53
N GLY A 24 -8.29 4.44 -8.98
CA GLY A 24 -8.48 3.72 -7.73
C GLY A 24 -7.44 4.12 -6.67
N ASP A 25 -7.40 3.35 -5.61
CA ASP A 25 -6.49 3.44 -4.48
C ASP A 25 -5.29 2.50 -4.65
N HIS A 26 -5.53 1.25 -5.04
CA HIS A 26 -4.50 0.25 -5.31
C HIS A 26 -5.04 -0.88 -6.21
N GLY A 27 -4.15 -1.77 -6.63
CA GLY A 27 -4.49 -3.01 -7.32
C GLY A 27 -4.75 -4.18 -6.35
N PHE A 28 -4.69 -5.40 -6.88
CA PHE A 28 -4.98 -6.65 -6.15
C PHE A 28 -4.01 -7.75 -6.59
N VAL A 29 -3.65 -8.62 -5.65
CA VAL A 29 -2.72 -9.74 -5.84
C VAL A 29 -3.40 -11.01 -5.37
N ASP A 30 -3.32 -12.08 -6.16
CA ASP A 30 -3.82 -13.39 -5.75
C ASP A 30 -2.99 -13.95 -4.59
N ALA A 31 -3.68 -14.53 -3.61
CA ALA A 31 -3.04 -15.09 -2.43
C ALA A 31 -3.67 -16.41 -1.97
N THR A 32 -2.81 -17.42 -1.81
CA THR A 32 -3.16 -18.76 -1.32
C THR A 32 -2.39 -19.17 -0.07
N LYS A 33 -1.50 -18.31 0.45
CA LYS A 33 -0.69 -18.61 1.64
C LYS A 33 -0.79 -17.53 2.70
N ASN A 34 -0.78 -17.96 3.96
CA ASN A 34 -0.71 -17.10 5.13
C ASN A 34 0.66 -17.18 5.78
N PHE A 35 1.12 -16.05 6.33
CA PHE A 35 2.23 -15.97 7.27
C PHE A 35 1.77 -15.27 8.56
N SER A 36 2.01 -15.90 9.71
CA SER A 36 1.51 -15.44 11.01
C SER A 36 2.67 -15.01 11.92
N PRO A 37 3.30 -13.85 11.71
CA PRO A 37 4.55 -13.48 12.39
C PRO A 37 4.40 -13.38 13.92
N ASN A 38 3.19 -13.14 14.45
CA ASN A 38 2.97 -13.14 15.90
C ASN A 38 3.08 -14.52 16.54
N VAL A 39 2.89 -15.62 15.80
CA VAL A 39 3.18 -16.99 16.29
C VAL A 39 4.66 -17.09 16.68
N LEU A 40 5.55 -16.54 15.85
CA LEU A 40 6.99 -16.53 16.12
C LEU A 40 7.33 -15.71 17.38
N LEU A 41 6.70 -14.55 17.55
CA LEU A 41 6.84 -13.74 18.77
C LEU A 41 6.33 -14.48 20.01
N GLN A 42 5.17 -15.13 19.93
CA GLN A 42 4.56 -15.87 21.03
C GLN A 42 5.42 -17.05 21.48
N GLN A 43 5.93 -17.85 20.53
CA GLN A 43 6.80 -19.00 20.81
C GLN A 43 8.11 -18.60 21.50
N ASN A 44 8.56 -17.35 21.29
CA ASN A 44 9.78 -16.81 21.87
C ASN A 44 9.54 -15.87 23.06
N GLN A 45 8.30 -15.83 23.59
CA GLN A 45 7.91 -15.00 24.74
C GLN A 45 8.11 -13.49 24.52
N LEU A 46 8.05 -13.04 23.27
CA LEU A 46 8.18 -11.64 22.88
C LEU A 46 6.82 -10.97 22.63
N TYR A 47 5.79 -11.75 22.33
CA TYR A 47 4.47 -11.18 22.07
C TYR A 47 3.88 -10.57 23.34
N ASN A 48 3.52 -9.29 23.29
CA ASN A 48 2.88 -8.61 24.41
C ASN A 48 1.93 -7.52 23.90
N THR A 49 0.64 -7.63 24.23
CA THR A 49 -0.38 -6.65 23.84
C THR A 49 -0.28 -5.34 24.62
N GLU A 50 0.16 -5.39 25.88
CA GLU A 50 0.30 -4.24 26.77
C GLU A 50 1.58 -3.46 26.46
N ALA A 51 2.70 -4.17 26.34
CA ALA A 51 4.00 -3.60 25.92
C ALA A 51 4.13 -3.47 24.39
N LYS A 52 3.01 -3.56 23.65
CA LYS A 52 2.89 -3.36 22.19
C LYS A 52 3.89 -4.10 21.30
N MET A 53 4.59 -5.14 21.76
CA MET A 53 5.48 -5.95 20.92
C MET A 53 4.65 -6.93 20.09
N LYS A 54 4.18 -6.46 18.94
CA LYS A 54 3.30 -7.23 18.04
C LYS A 54 3.41 -6.74 16.60
N PHE A 55 3.26 -7.66 15.67
CA PHE A 55 2.94 -7.34 14.29
C PHE A 55 1.46 -7.03 14.15
N GLN A 56 1.16 -5.93 13.47
CA GLN A 56 -0.14 -5.63 12.92
C GLN A 56 -0.13 -5.98 11.43
N ALA A 57 -0.83 -7.05 11.07
CA ALA A 57 -1.02 -7.45 9.69
C ALA A 57 -1.98 -6.51 8.95
N ALA A 58 -1.68 -6.29 7.67
CA ALA A 58 -2.42 -5.45 6.73
C ALA A 58 -2.39 -6.09 5.33
N GLY A 59 -2.78 -7.37 5.23
CA GLY A 59 -2.78 -8.12 3.97
C GLY A 59 -1.36 -8.40 3.49
N GLY A 60 -0.94 -7.76 2.41
CA GLY A 60 0.41 -7.90 1.83
C GLY A 60 1.55 -7.28 2.66
N ALA A 61 1.28 -6.78 3.87
CA ALA A 61 2.28 -6.26 4.78
C ALA A 61 1.99 -6.62 6.24
N ALA A 62 3.03 -6.58 7.07
CA ALA A 62 2.91 -6.59 8.52
C ALA A 62 3.85 -5.56 9.15
N PHE A 63 3.38 -4.85 10.16
CA PHE A 63 4.14 -3.80 10.82
C PHE A 63 4.37 -4.13 12.29
N LEU A 64 5.64 -4.23 12.70
CA LEU A 64 6.01 -4.42 14.10
C LEU A 64 5.87 -3.10 14.85
N TYR A 65 5.07 -3.13 15.90
CA TYR A 65 5.09 -2.13 16.94
C TYR A 65 5.90 -2.68 18.11
N ALA A 66 6.52 -1.78 18.86
CA ALA A 66 7.20 -2.06 20.12
C ALA A 66 6.77 -1.00 21.14
N GLY A 67 6.57 -1.39 22.41
CA GLY A 67 6.18 -0.47 23.47
C GLY A 67 7.27 0.53 23.79
N ASP A 68 8.52 0.06 23.84
CA ASP A 68 9.72 0.89 23.77
C ASP A 68 10.39 0.70 22.41
N LYS A 69 10.46 1.76 21.61
CA LYS A 69 11.10 1.74 20.30
C LYS A 69 12.62 1.74 20.38
N ASN A 70 13.17 2.07 21.55
CA ASN A 70 14.60 2.11 21.79
C ASN A 70 15.12 0.77 22.36
N ASP A 71 14.25 -0.21 22.59
CA ASP A 71 14.65 -1.57 22.95
C ASP A 71 15.21 -2.31 21.72
N GLN A 72 16.40 -1.88 21.32
CA GLN A 72 17.11 -2.41 20.15
C GLN A 72 17.41 -3.90 20.34
N ALA A 73 17.65 -4.35 21.57
CA ALA A 73 17.89 -5.75 21.87
C ALA A 73 16.67 -6.63 21.54
N ALA A 74 15.46 -6.20 21.92
CA ALA A 74 14.24 -6.91 21.55
C ALA A 74 13.98 -6.87 20.04
N ILE A 75 14.19 -5.72 19.39
CA ILE A 75 14.01 -5.57 17.94
C ILE A 75 14.99 -6.46 17.17
N ASP A 76 16.27 -6.49 17.54
CA ASP A 76 17.29 -7.32 16.92
C ASP A 76 17.04 -8.80 17.15
N ARG A 77 16.46 -9.17 18.31
CA ARG A 77 15.99 -10.53 18.54
C ARG A 77 14.87 -10.91 17.59
N VAL A 78 13.89 -10.03 17.32
CA VAL A 78 12.85 -10.28 16.31
C VAL A 78 13.46 -10.47 14.92
N LYS A 79 14.39 -9.59 14.51
CA LYS A 79 15.09 -9.72 13.23
C LYS A 79 15.84 -11.05 13.12
N SER A 80 16.54 -11.45 14.19
CA SER A 80 17.27 -12.71 14.25
C SER A 80 16.34 -13.92 14.08
N LEU A 81 15.17 -13.91 14.73
CA LEU A 81 14.17 -14.96 14.57
C LEU A 81 13.63 -15.05 13.14
N LEU A 82 13.37 -13.92 12.49
CA LEU A 82 12.94 -13.88 11.08
C LEU A 82 14.05 -14.40 10.14
N ASN A 83 15.30 -14.03 10.40
CA ASN A 83 16.45 -14.45 9.59
C ASN A 83 16.83 -15.93 9.77
N ALA A 84 16.50 -16.51 10.92
CA ALA A 84 16.70 -17.92 11.24
C ALA A 84 15.66 -18.86 10.61
N LEU A 85 14.60 -18.33 9.98
CA LEU A 85 13.64 -19.14 9.23
C LEU A 85 14.33 -19.88 8.07
N LEU A 86 13.73 -21.01 7.67
CA LEU A 86 14.22 -21.80 6.55
C LEU A 86 14.29 -20.95 5.27
N PRO A 87 15.24 -21.21 4.35
CA PRO A 87 15.37 -20.43 3.12
C PRO A 87 14.06 -20.27 2.33
N GLU A 88 13.25 -21.32 2.23
CA GLU A 88 11.95 -21.27 1.55
C GLU A 88 10.92 -20.40 2.29
N GLN A 89 10.93 -20.40 3.62
CA GLN A 89 10.04 -19.57 4.43
C GLN A 89 10.40 -18.08 4.31
N LYS A 90 11.69 -17.77 4.21
CA LYS A 90 12.17 -16.39 4.03
C LYS A 90 11.76 -15.77 2.70
N LYS A 91 11.45 -16.58 1.68
CA LYS A 91 10.90 -16.08 0.42
C LYS A 91 9.51 -15.45 0.56
N ALA A 92 8.81 -15.71 1.67
CA ALA A 92 7.47 -15.18 1.90
C ALA A 92 7.45 -13.66 2.14
N PHE A 93 8.57 -13.06 2.54
CA PHE A 93 8.60 -11.63 2.84
C PHE A 93 10.00 -11.03 2.71
N ARG A 94 10.05 -9.71 2.51
CA ARG A 94 11.24 -8.87 2.68
C ARG A 94 11.09 -8.05 3.95
N ILE A 95 12.17 -7.97 4.72
CA ILE A 95 12.24 -7.09 5.90
C ILE A 95 12.44 -5.64 5.42
N ILE A 96 11.60 -4.74 5.94
CA ILE A 96 11.65 -3.29 5.70
C ILE A 96 12.20 -2.63 6.96
N GLU A 97 13.42 -2.11 6.84
CA GLU A 97 14.14 -1.48 7.93
C GLU A 97 13.67 -0.04 8.18
N ARG A 98 14.08 0.53 9.32
CA ARG A 98 13.63 1.85 9.79
C ARG A 98 13.85 2.94 8.75
N GLU A 99 15.01 2.97 8.11
CA GLU A 99 15.37 3.98 7.10
C GLU A 99 14.43 3.92 5.89
N GLU A 100 14.10 2.72 5.43
CA GLU A 100 13.17 2.52 4.32
C GLU A 100 11.74 2.88 4.72
N LEU A 101 11.29 2.47 5.90
CA LEU A 101 9.98 2.86 6.44
C LEU A 101 9.83 4.39 6.50
N THR A 102 10.89 5.11 6.92
CA THR A 102 10.89 6.57 6.94
C THR A 102 10.80 7.15 5.52
N ARG A 103 11.59 6.62 4.58
CA ARG A 103 11.61 7.08 3.18
C ARG A 103 10.26 6.94 2.49
N ILE A 104 9.51 5.89 2.81
CA ILE A 104 8.17 5.66 2.23
C ILE A 104 7.04 6.38 3.00
N GLY A 105 7.36 7.13 4.06
CA GLY A 105 6.37 7.85 4.86
C GLY A 105 5.50 6.93 5.73
N ALA A 106 6.00 5.75 6.11
CA ALA A 106 5.28 4.87 7.03
C ALA A 106 5.19 5.50 8.43
N ASN A 107 4.22 5.04 9.22
CA ASN A 107 4.00 5.52 10.58
C ASN A 107 5.30 5.46 11.42
N PRO A 108 5.77 6.58 12.03
CA PRO A 108 6.95 6.61 12.90
C PRO A 108 6.88 5.69 14.13
N GLU A 109 5.69 5.19 14.47
CA GLU A 109 5.48 4.20 15.54
C GLU A 109 5.89 2.77 15.17
N VAL A 110 6.01 2.47 13.88
CA VAL A 110 6.40 1.14 13.39
C VAL A 110 7.92 1.00 13.44
N VAL A 111 8.44 -0.02 14.11
CA VAL A 111 9.90 -0.22 14.25
C VAL A 111 10.50 -1.15 13.19
N LEU A 112 9.67 -2.00 12.58
CA LEU A 112 10.07 -2.94 11.52
C LEU A 112 8.87 -3.25 10.62
N GLY A 113 9.06 -3.32 9.30
CA GLY A 113 8.03 -3.77 8.38
C GLY A 113 8.37 -5.13 7.76
N LEU A 114 7.35 -5.88 7.36
CA LEU A 114 7.48 -7.04 6.51
C LEU A 114 6.62 -6.81 5.27
N ALA A 115 7.27 -6.72 4.11
CA ALA A 115 6.59 -6.69 2.82
C ALA A 115 6.41 -8.14 2.36
N MET A 116 5.18 -8.62 2.25
CA MET A 116 4.92 -9.98 1.78
C MET A 116 5.25 -10.07 0.29
N SER A 117 5.82 -11.21 -0.10
CA SER A 117 5.95 -11.59 -1.50
C SER A 117 4.57 -11.94 -2.08
N LYS A 118 4.48 -11.96 -3.42
CA LYS A 118 3.28 -12.48 -4.12
C LYS A 118 2.87 -13.84 -3.57
N ASP A 119 1.57 -14.12 -3.57
CA ASP A 119 0.92 -15.33 -3.02
C ASP A 119 0.80 -15.38 -1.47
N TYR A 120 1.51 -14.53 -0.73
CA TYR A 120 1.47 -14.50 0.73
C TYR A 120 0.71 -13.29 1.28
N VAL A 121 -0.06 -13.52 2.35
CA VAL A 121 -0.58 -12.45 3.21
C VAL A 121 -0.16 -12.66 4.66
N ALA A 122 0.03 -11.57 5.38
CA ALA A 122 0.24 -11.59 6.81
C ALA A 122 -1.10 -11.77 7.56
N THR A 123 -1.06 -12.45 8.70
CA THR A 123 -2.20 -12.56 9.63
C THR A 123 -1.80 -12.13 11.04
N ASN A 124 -2.80 -11.78 11.86
CA ASN A 124 -2.60 -11.41 13.25
C ASN A 124 -2.58 -12.61 14.22
N ASN A 125 -2.60 -13.85 13.71
CA ASN A 125 -2.66 -15.05 14.55
C ASN A 125 -1.44 -15.15 15.46
N VAL A 126 -1.70 -15.41 16.75
CA VAL A 126 -0.68 -15.59 17.81
C VAL A 126 -0.47 -17.06 18.18
N LYS A 127 -1.35 -17.95 17.70
CA LYS A 127 -1.33 -19.41 17.89
C LYS A 127 -1.55 -20.10 16.55
N GLY A 128 -1.22 -21.39 16.50
CA GLY A 128 -1.35 -22.22 15.29
C GLY A 128 -0.07 -22.24 14.47
N GLU A 129 -0.20 -22.50 13.18
CA GLU A 129 0.93 -22.62 12.26
C GLU A 129 1.50 -21.25 11.87
N LEU A 130 2.84 -21.17 11.80
CA LEU A 130 3.54 -19.98 11.32
C LEU A 130 3.23 -19.69 9.84
N PHE A 131 3.13 -20.75 9.04
CA PHE A 131 2.71 -20.72 7.64
C PHE A 131 1.54 -21.68 7.48
N SER A 132 0.46 -21.23 6.82
CA SER A 132 -0.71 -22.06 6.57
C SER A 132 -1.32 -21.78 5.21
N ALA A 133 -2.15 -22.70 4.74
CA ALA A 133 -2.94 -22.48 3.53
C ALA A 133 -4.01 -21.40 3.76
N LYS A 134 -4.24 -20.57 2.75
CA LYS A 134 -5.33 -19.60 2.67
C LYS A 134 -6.29 -20.04 1.57
N LYS A 135 -7.59 -19.85 1.79
CA LYS A 135 -8.58 -19.97 0.71
C LYS A 135 -8.20 -19.02 -0.44
N PRO A 136 -8.09 -19.52 -1.69
CA PRO A 136 -7.73 -18.69 -2.83
C PRO A 136 -8.63 -17.45 -2.96
N GLY A 137 -8.01 -16.31 -3.27
CA GLY A 137 -8.69 -15.04 -3.50
C GLY A 137 -7.71 -13.87 -3.46
N GLY A 138 -8.19 -12.70 -3.88
CA GLY A 138 -7.39 -11.47 -3.94
C GLY A 138 -7.08 -10.89 -2.56
N ALA A 139 -5.92 -10.23 -2.48
CA ALA A 139 -5.48 -9.44 -1.34
C ALA A 139 -4.84 -8.13 -1.83
N HIS A 140 -4.63 -7.19 -0.92
CA HIS A 140 -3.98 -5.91 -1.16
C HIS A 140 -3.09 -5.53 0.04
N GLY A 141 -2.49 -4.34 0.02
CA GLY A 141 -1.60 -3.86 1.09
C GLY A 141 -0.14 -4.31 0.94
N TYR A 142 0.24 -4.79 -0.24
CA TYR A 142 1.62 -5.13 -0.57
C TYR A 142 2.48 -3.88 -0.76
N TYR A 143 3.79 -4.07 -0.68
CA TYR A 143 4.74 -3.02 -1.02
C TYR A 143 4.59 -2.66 -2.52
N PRO A 144 4.59 -1.36 -2.90
CA PRO A 144 4.26 -0.93 -4.24
C PRO A 144 5.45 -1.04 -5.21
N ASP A 145 6.05 -2.24 -5.33
CA ASP A 145 7.20 -2.54 -6.19
C ASP A 145 6.90 -3.53 -7.33
N PHE A 146 5.63 -3.87 -7.56
CA PHE A 146 5.20 -4.68 -8.71
C PHE A 146 3.87 -4.24 -9.31
N ALA A 147 3.63 -4.66 -10.56
CA ALA A 147 2.56 -4.11 -11.40
C ALA A 147 1.15 -4.34 -10.83
N GLU A 148 0.92 -5.47 -10.17
CA GLU A 148 -0.39 -5.84 -9.62
C GLU A 148 -0.87 -4.93 -8.49
N ILE A 149 0.00 -4.11 -7.88
CA ILE A 149 -0.41 -3.14 -6.85
C ILE A 149 -0.82 -1.80 -7.47
N ASN A 150 -0.50 -1.57 -8.74
CA ASN A 150 -0.82 -0.34 -9.41
C ASN A 150 -2.33 -0.25 -9.65
N THR A 151 -2.87 0.96 -9.50
CA THR A 151 -4.24 1.27 -9.87
C THR A 151 -4.29 1.97 -11.22
N GLY A 152 -5.46 1.97 -11.86
CA GLY A 152 -5.67 2.65 -13.13
C GLY A 152 -5.88 4.15 -12.96
N PHE A 153 -5.59 4.92 -14.00
CA PHE A 153 -5.91 6.34 -14.10
C PHE A 153 -6.44 6.67 -15.51
N ILE A 154 -7.59 7.35 -15.57
CA ILE A 154 -8.18 7.88 -16.80
C ILE A 154 -8.70 9.28 -16.49
N ALA A 155 -8.34 10.27 -17.32
CA ALA A 155 -8.91 11.60 -17.25
C ALA A 155 -9.57 11.98 -18.58
N TYR A 156 -10.71 12.65 -18.52
CA TYR A 156 -11.47 13.09 -19.69
C TYR A 156 -12.23 14.38 -19.38
N GLY A 157 -12.17 15.37 -20.27
CA GLY A 157 -12.90 16.62 -20.08
C GLY A 157 -12.35 17.78 -20.89
N PRO A 158 -12.96 18.97 -20.78
CA PRO A 158 -12.56 20.16 -21.53
C PRO A 158 -11.13 20.62 -21.22
N GLY A 159 -10.64 20.40 -20.00
CA GLY A 159 -9.31 20.76 -19.53
C GLY A 159 -8.25 19.68 -19.71
N ILE A 160 -8.58 18.53 -20.30
CA ILE A 160 -7.68 17.38 -20.46
C ILE A 160 -7.28 17.23 -21.93
N ASN A 161 -6.00 16.98 -22.20
CA ASN A 161 -5.52 16.68 -23.55
C ASN A 161 -6.04 15.32 -24.04
N LYS A 162 -6.41 15.28 -25.32
CA LYS A 162 -6.86 14.05 -25.97
C LYS A 162 -5.67 13.19 -26.40
N ASN A 163 -5.89 11.87 -26.44
CA ASN A 163 -4.94 10.87 -26.97
C ASN A 163 -3.55 10.93 -26.31
N ARG A 164 -3.51 11.20 -25.01
CA ARG A 164 -2.27 11.17 -24.23
C ARG A 164 -2.23 9.89 -23.41
N VAL A 165 -1.10 9.22 -23.46
CA VAL A 165 -0.76 8.06 -22.64
C VAL A 165 0.27 8.51 -21.62
N ILE A 166 0.07 8.10 -20.37
CA ILE A 166 1.00 8.31 -19.26
C ILE A 166 1.43 6.91 -18.85
N ASP A 167 2.72 6.60 -19.00
CA ASP A 167 3.21 5.25 -18.72
C ASP A 167 3.11 4.93 -17.23
N GLN A 168 3.48 5.89 -16.37
CA GLN A 168 3.37 5.77 -14.91
C GLN A 168 3.21 7.15 -14.28
N MET A 169 2.43 7.21 -13.20
CA MET A 169 2.32 8.38 -12.32
C MET A 169 2.08 7.96 -10.88
N SER A 170 2.36 8.84 -9.94
CA SER A 170 2.00 8.66 -8.53
C SER A 170 0.55 9.08 -8.29
N ILE A 171 -0.15 8.41 -7.37
CA ILE A 171 -1.46 8.91 -6.87
C ILE A 171 -1.32 10.32 -6.29
N LYS A 172 -0.15 10.70 -5.77
CA LYS A 172 0.13 12.04 -5.24
C LYS A 172 0.07 13.13 -6.32
N ASP A 173 0.29 12.77 -7.58
CA ASP A 173 0.25 13.69 -8.74
C ASP A 173 -1.19 14.14 -9.08
N MET A 174 -2.20 13.46 -8.50
CA MET A 174 -3.60 13.86 -8.63
C MET A 174 -3.89 15.23 -8.02
N ALA A 175 -3.27 15.55 -6.89
CA ALA A 175 -3.52 16.80 -6.18
C ALA A 175 -3.15 18.05 -7.02
N PRO A 176 -1.94 18.17 -7.60
CA PRO A 176 -1.62 19.29 -8.48
C PRO A 176 -2.48 19.33 -9.75
N LEU A 177 -2.84 18.17 -10.31
CA LEU A 177 -3.74 18.08 -11.46
C LEU A 177 -5.12 18.68 -11.15
N ILE A 178 -5.76 18.23 -10.06
CA ILE A 178 -7.08 18.72 -9.64
C ILE A 178 -7.01 20.21 -9.31
N ALA A 179 -5.98 20.65 -8.58
CA ALA A 179 -5.80 22.06 -8.25
C ALA A 179 -5.74 22.95 -9.50
N LYS A 180 -4.98 22.51 -10.51
CA LYS A 180 -4.84 23.24 -11.78
C LYS A 180 -6.14 23.26 -12.59
N LEU A 181 -6.91 22.16 -12.61
CA LEU A 181 -8.21 22.09 -13.28
C LEU A 181 -9.27 22.98 -12.61
N LEU A 182 -9.22 23.12 -11.29
CA LEU A 182 -10.12 23.98 -10.51
C LEU A 182 -9.67 25.45 -10.47
N GLY A 183 -8.46 25.77 -10.94
CA GLY A 183 -7.91 27.13 -10.86
C GLY A 183 -7.60 27.60 -9.44
N ILE A 184 -7.41 26.68 -8.49
CA ILE A 184 -7.12 27.01 -7.09
C ILE A 184 -5.62 26.98 -6.81
N THR A 185 -5.17 27.82 -5.87
CA THR A 185 -3.80 27.76 -5.36
C THR A 185 -3.70 26.66 -4.33
N PHE A 186 -2.95 25.59 -4.64
CA PHE A 186 -2.69 24.50 -3.72
C PHE A 186 -1.23 24.08 -3.81
N LYS A 187 -0.53 24.07 -2.67
CA LYS A 187 0.84 23.55 -2.58
C LYS A 187 0.76 22.03 -2.42
N SER A 188 1.27 21.30 -3.41
CA SER A 188 1.35 19.83 -3.41
C SER A 188 2.82 19.41 -3.35
N PRO A 189 3.45 19.41 -2.17
CA PRO A 189 4.89 19.17 -2.05
C PRO A 189 5.29 17.75 -2.49
N ASP A 190 4.38 16.79 -2.43
CA ASP A 190 4.67 15.38 -2.70
C ASP A 190 4.28 14.89 -4.10
N GLY A 191 3.66 15.75 -4.92
CA GLY A 191 3.13 15.41 -6.23
C GLY A 191 3.63 16.35 -7.32
N VAL A 192 3.62 15.87 -8.56
CA VAL A 192 4.09 16.62 -9.74
C VAL A 192 2.95 16.75 -10.74
N LEU A 193 2.74 17.96 -11.27
CA LEU A 193 1.84 18.14 -12.41
C LEU A 193 2.48 17.51 -13.65
N ILE A 194 2.05 16.31 -14.01
CA ILE A 194 2.60 15.59 -15.17
C ILE A 194 2.40 16.42 -16.46
N PRO A 195 3.50 16.71 -17.19
CA PRO A 195 3.43 17.50 -18.42
C PRO A 195 2.50 16.88 -19.46
N GLY A 196 1.70 17.73 -20.11
CA GLY A 196 0.86 17.32 -21.22
C GLY A 196 -0.45 16.61 -20.82
N ILE A 197 -0.78 16.48 -19.53
CA ILE A 197 -2.15 16.06 -19.13
C ILE A 197 -3.15 17.18 -19.43
N ILE A 198 -2.83 18.41 -19.05
CA ILE A 198 -3.76 19.54 -19.13
C ILE A 198 -3.70 20.17 -20.52
N ARG A 199 -4.88 20.48 -21.05
CA ARG A 199 -5.05 21.23 -22.29
C ARG A 199 -4.62 22.68 -22.10
N LYS A 200 -3.76 23.16 -23.01
CA LYS A 200 -3.36 24.57 -23.06
C LYS A 200 -4.56 25.45 -23.40
#